data_AF-A0A7C9I2A3-F1
#
_entry.id   AF-A0A7C9I2A3-F1
#
_cell.length_a   1.000
_cell.length_b   1.000
_cell.length_c   1.000
_cell.angle_alpha   90.00
_cell.angle_beta   90.00
_cell.angle_gamma   90.00
#
_symmetry.space_group_name_H-M   'P 1'
#
loop_
_entity.id
_entity.type
_entity.pdbx_description
1 polymer ?
#
loop_
_entity_poly.entity_id
_entity_poly.type
_entity_poly.pdbx_seq_one_letter_code
_entity_poly.pdbx_strand_id
1 'polypeptide(L)'
;MTAAPVLTPAPVRVAFPAALPEKDGGQAQVRGAAVGCGPLSAACLVRAHAARLGVALPERDDLAAELLRAQGAFRVPGSGGQRATWPWRWVGGLNAYLRAHDLPLRARGQWGPGQALEGRLEALFAQGTPVVGLEFSPGQQHYGLVRAYTPGGELQAELHANGRLLRLRPSLGLGGLFWLEEEG
;
A
#
# COMPACT_ATOMS: atom_id res chain seq x y z
N MET A 1 -30.49 -4.74 -41.02
CA MET A 1 -30.44 -5.38 -39.69
C MET A 1 -29.33 -4.71 -38.90
N THR A 2 -29.67 -3.78 -38.02
CA THR A 2 -28.72 -3.10 -37.13
C THR A 2 -28.51 -3.99 -35.91
N ALA A 3 -27.29 -4.47 -35.71
CA ALA A 3 -26.93 -5.21 -34.50
C ALA A 3 -27.12 -4.28 -33.30
N ALA A 4 -27.87 -4.75 -32.29
CA ALA A 4 -28.01 -4.03 -31.04
C ALA A 4 -26.62 -3.87 -30.39
N PRO A 5 -26.31 -2.71 -29.81
CA PRO A 5 -25.04 -2.52 -29.13
C PRO A 5 -24.96 -3.48 -27.95
N VAL A 6 -23.90 -4.30 -27.93
CA VAL A 6 -23.56 -5.15 -26.78
C VAL A 6 -23.15 -4.21 -25.65
N LEU A 7 -24.05 -4.00 -24.70
CA LEU A 7 -23.74 -3.30 -23.45
C LEU A 7 -22.74 -4.17 -22.69
N THR A 8 -21.47 -3.76 -22.69
CA THR A 8 -20.47 -4.36 -21.82
C THR A 8 -20.86 -4.00 -20.38
N PRO A 9 -21.03 -4.98 -19.46
CA PRO A 9 -21.38 -4.66 -18.09
C PRO A 9 -20.32 -3.72 -17.50
N ALA A 10 -20.78 -2.72 -16.74
CA ALA A 10 -19.88 -1.81 -16.03
C ALA A 10 -18.97 -2.64 -15.11
N PRO A 11 -17.67 -2.29 -15.01
CA PRO A 11 -16.74 -3.07 -14.20
C PRO A 11 -17.18 -3.06 -12.73
N VAL A 12 -17.25 -4.25 -12.12
CA VAL A 12 -17.73 -4.45 -10.76
C VAL A 12 -16.64 -4.05 -9.77
N ARG A 13 -16.95 -3.12 -8.87
CA ARG A 13 -16.08 -2.74 -7.76
C ARG A 13 -15.95 -3.91 -6.76
N VAL A 14 -14.72 -4.31 -6.48
CA VAL A 14 -14.37 -5.37 -5.52
C VAL A 14 -13.89 -4.72 -4.22
N ALA A 15 -14.60 -4.96 -3.11
CA ALA A 15 -14.23 -4.45 -1.79
C ALA A 15 -13.33 -5.44 -1.05
N PHE A 16 -12.48 -4.94 -0.15
CA PHE A 16 -11.73 -5.81 0.76
C PHE A 16 -12.70 -6.55 1.70
N PRO A 17 -12.60 -7.88 1.86
CA PRO A 17 -13.67 -8.67 2.47
C PRO A 17 -13.68 -8.69 4.00
N ALA A 18 -12.67 -8.09 4.65
CA ALA A 18 -12.52 -8.11 6.10
C ALA A 18 -12.43 -6.69 6.69
N ALA A 19 -12.41 -6.60 8.02
CA ALA A 19 -12.07 -5.35 8.69
C ALA A 19 -10.67 -4.90 8.23
N LEU A 20 -10.58 -3.67 7.73
CA LEU A 20 -9.31 -3.11 7.31
C LEU A 20 -8.45 -2.79 8.55
N PRO A 21 -7.11 -2.82 8.40
CA PRO A 21 -6.19 -2.23 9.36
C PRO A 21 -6.56 -0.79 9.72
N GLU A 22 -5.92 -0.28 10.76
CA GLU A 22 -5.96 1.16 11.05
C GLU A 22 -5.65 1.96 9.78
N LYS A 23 -6.47 2.99 9.50
CA LYS A 23 -6.24 3.87 8.35
C LYS A 23 -4.87 4.53 8.44
N ASP A 24 -4.21 4.64 7.29
CA ASP A 24 -2.97 5.38 7.07
C ASP A 24 -3.19 6.89 6.88
N GLY A 25 -4.40 7.37 7.19
CA GLY A 25 -4.77 8.78 7.18
C GLY A 25 -4.38 9.52 8.46
N GLY A 26 -4.07 10.82 8.33
CA GLY A 26 -3.52 11.64 9.40
C GLY A 26 -2.00 11.55 9.42
N GLN A 27 -1.32 12.66 9.08
CA GLN A 27 0.14 12.65 8.96
C GLN A 27 0.79 12.92 10.33
N ALA A 28 1.54 11.94 10.83
CA ALA A 28 2.43 12.12 11.96
C ALA A 28 3.61 13.05 11.60
N GLN A 29 4.16 13.75 12.59
CA GLN A 29 5.35 14.57 12.43
C GLN A 29 6.55 13.98 13.17
N VAL A 30 7.69 13.93 12.51
CA VAL A 30 8.98 13.53 13.08
C VAL A 30 10.01 14.62 12.83
N ARG A 31 10.54 15.19 13.91
CA ARG A 31 11.52 16.31 13.87
C ARG A 31 11.04 17.47 12.98
N GLY A 32 9.76 17.86 13.17
CA GLY A 32 9.12 18.95 12.43
C GLY A 32 8.86 18.68 10.93
N ALA A 33 8.95 17.42 10.49
CA ALA A 33 8.67 17.01 9.11
C ALA A 33 7.61 15.91 9.08
N ALA A 34 6.73 15.91 8.09
CA ALA A 34 5.71 14.87 7.95
C ALA A 34 6.36 13.51 7.65
N VAL A 35 5.89 12.45 8.30
CA VAL A 35 6.43 11.08 8.17
C VAL A 35 6.29 10.54 6.74
N GLY A 36 5.22 10.93 6.05
CA GLY A 36 4.94 10.54 4.67
C GLY A 36 4.09 9.27 4.56
N CYS A 37 3.48 9.08 3.39
CA CYS A 37 2.53 7.99 3.13
C CYS A 37 3.15 6.59 3.16
N GLY A 38 4.43 6.46 2.77
CA GLY A 38 5.14 5.18 2.75
C GLY A 38 5.28 4.54 4.13
N PRO A 39 5.93 5.22 5.10
CA PRO A 39 6.09 4.66 6.44
C PRO A 39 4.76 4.52 7.21
N LEU A 40 3.80 5.42 7.00
CA LEU A 40 2.47 5.32 7.62
C LEU A 40 1.72 4.07 7.16
N SER A 41 1.66 3.83 5.85
CA SER A 41 0.99 2.64 5.30
C SER A 41 1.69 1.33 5.70
N ALA A 42 3.03 1.35 5.82
CA ALA A 42 3.78 0.23 6.38
C ALA A 42 3.43 -0.03 7.86
N ALA A 43 3.37 1.01 8.69
CA ALA A 43 3.00 0.87 10.10
C ALA A 43 1.62 0.22 10.27
N CYS A 44 0.65 0.65 9.46
CA CYS A 44 -0.69 0.05 9.48
C CYS A 44 -0.68 -1.44 9.10
N LEU A 45 0.08 -1.84 8.07
CA LEU A 45 0.23 -3.25 7.70
C LEU A 45 0.86 -4.08 8.83
N VAL A 46 2.00 -3.63 9.38
CA VAL A 46 2.71 -4.38 10.42
C VAL A 46 1.82 -4.53 11.65
N ARG A 47 1.16 -3.46 12.12
CA ARG A 47 0.25 -3.53 13.28
C ARG A 47 -0.90 -4.52 13.05
N ALA A 48 -1.49 -4.55 11.86
CA ALA A 48 -2.59 -5.47 11.57
C ALA A 48 -2.16 -6.96 11.60
N HIS A 49 -0.92 -7.26 11.22
CA HIS A 49 -0.37 -8.62 11.35
C HIS A 49 0.07 -8.92 12.79
N ALA A 50 0.75 -7.99 13.46
CA ALA A 50 1.18 -8.16 14.84
C ALA A 50 0.00 -8.39 15.81
N ALA A 51 -1.12 -7.71 15.59
CA ALA A 51 -2.35 -7.93 16.36
C ALA A 51 -2.87 -9.38 16.26
N ARG A 52 -2.71 -10.05 15.11
CA ARG A 52 -3.07 -11.47 14.93
C ARG A 52 -2.09 -12.40 15.62
N LEU A 53 -0.81 -12.02 15.64
CA LEU A 53 0.27 -12.77 16.26
C LEU A 53 0.36 -12.54 17.78
N GLY A 54 -0.44 -11.64 18.35
CA GLY A 54 -0.38 -11.27 19.77
C GLY A 54 0.89 -10.51 20.15
N VAL A 55 1.57 -9.89 19.18
CA VAL A 55 2.79 -9.13 19.41
C VAL A 55 2.47 -7.66 19.68
N ALA A 56 2.97 -7.14 20.80
CA ALA A 56 2.86 -5.72 21.12
C ALA A 56 3.83 -4.91 20.25
N LEU A 57 3.31 -3.91 19.55
CA LEU A 57 4.08 -2.94 18.77
C LEU A 57 3.77 -1.52 19.25
N PRO A 58 4.66 -0.54 18.98
CA PRO A 58 4.34 0.86 19.18
C PRO A 58 3.03 1.26 18.47
N GLU A 59 2.44 2.35 18.93
CA GLU A 59 1.31 2.97 18.23
C GLU A 59 1.71 3.37 16.80
N ARG A 60 0.72 3.46 15.91
CA ARG A 60 0.94 3.64 14.47
C ARG A 60 1.92 4.75 14.14
N ASP A 61 1.78 5.91 14.77
CA ASP A 61 2.58 7.09 14.46
C ASP A 61 4.04 6.95 14.92
N ASP A 62 4.26 6.30 16.08
CA ASP A 62 5.60 5.99 16.59
C ASP A 62 6.28 4.92 15.75
N LEU A 63 5.54 3.86 15.40
CA LEU A 63 6.02 2.82 14.50
C LEU A 63 6.36 3.40 13.11
N ALA A 64 5.54 4.30 12.59
CA ALA A 64 5.82 4.97 11.32
C ALA A 64 7.08 5.85 11.41
N ALA A 65 7.39 6.43 12.57
CA ALA A 65 8.61 7.17 12.81
C ALA A 65 9.87 6.29 12.83
N GLU A 66 9.76 5.06 13.33
CA GLU A 66 10.82 4.04 13.28
C GLU A 66 11.02 3.54 11.84
N LEU A 67 9.93 3.16 11.18
CA LEU A 67 9.93 2.67 9.79
C LEU A 67 10.43 3.72 8.80
N LEU A 68 10.20 5.00 9.06
CA LEU A 68 10.76 6.11 8.27
C LEU A 68 12.29 6.00 8.13
N ARG A 69 12.98 5.62 9.21
CA ARG A 69 14.44 5.45 9.20
C ARG A 69 14.82 4.15 8.48
N ALA A 70 14.15 3.05 8.81
CA ALA A 70 14.42 1.74 8.21
C ALA A 70 14.23 1.76 6.68
N GLN A 71 13.19 2.46 6.20
CA GLN A 71 12.86 2.62 4.79
C GLN A 71 13.65 3.73 4.09
N GLY A 72 14.63 4.36 4.77
CA GLY A 72 15.48 5.39 4.17
C GLY A 72 14.69 6.56 3.57
N ALA A 73 13.63 7.00 4.25
CA ALA A 73 12.76 8.03 3.73
C ALA A 73 13.49 9.39 3.63
N PHE A 74 13.38 10.01 2.46
CA PHE A 74 14.04 11.28 2.14
C PHE A 74 13.04 12.43 2.16
N ARG A 75 13.51 13.64 2.45
CA ARG A 75 12.68 14.86 2.33
C ARG A 75 12.46 15.18 0.86
N VAL A 76 11.23 15.42 0.46
CA VAL A 76 10.88 15.84 -0.90
C VAL A 76 11.16 17.33 -1.04
N PRO A 77 12.06 17.77 -1.94
CA PRO A 77 12.36 19.19 -2.13
C PRO A 77 11.10 19.99 -2.48
N GLY A 78 10.97 21.21 -1.94
CA GLY A 78 9.83 22.10 -2.23
C GLY A 78 8.48 21.68 -1.64
N SER A 79 8.39 20.55 -0.92
CA SER A 79 7.12 20.02 -0.38
C SER A 79 6.70 20.58 0.99
N GLY A 80 7.47 21.50 1.57
CA GLY A 80 7.24 21.96 2.95
C GLY A 80 7.60 20.92 4.02
N GLY A 81 8.43 19.93 3.69
CA GLY A 81 8.93 18.93 4.65
C GLY A 81 8.23 17.58 4.60
N GLN A 82 7.49 17.27 3.53
CA GLN A 82 7.02 15.91 3.30
C GLN A 82 8.18 14.95 3.05
N ARG A 83 7.96 13.69 3.40
CA ARG A 83 8.92 12.61 3.18
C ARG A 83 8.33 11.55 2.26
N ALA A 84 9.21 10.96 1.46
CA ALA A 84 8.89 9.88 0.55
C ALA A 84 9.88 8.73 0.74
N THR A 85 9.50 7.54 0.32
CA THR A 85 10.41 6.40 0.20
C THR A 85 10.27 5.75 -1.17
N TRP A 86 11.39 5.24 -1.67
CA TRP A 86 11.42 4.49 -2.91
C TRP A 86 10.81 3.09 -2.73
N PRO A 87 10.18 2.50 -3.75
CA PRO A 87 9.49 1.20 -3.63
C PRO A 87 10.40 0.07 -3.13
N TRP A 88 11.62 -0.02 -3.66
CA TRP A 88 12.60 -1.03 -3.23
C TRP A 88 13.11 -0.78 -1.81
N ARG A 89 13.20 0.48 -1.38
CA ARG A 89 13.56 0.84 0.01
C ARG A 89 12.40 0.59 0.98
N TRP A 90 11.16 0.73 0.53
CA TRP A 90 9.98 0.38 1.31
C TRP A 90 10.02 -1.10 1.69
N VAL A 91 10.18 -2.00 0.70
CA VAL A 91 10.22 -3.46 0.93
C VAL A 91 11.49 -3.87 1.68
N GLY A 92 12.66 -3.40 1.23
CA GLY A 92 13.93 -3.77 1.84
C GLY A 92 14.05 -3.27 3.28
N GLY A 93 13.67 -2.03 3.52
CA GLY A 93 13.68 -1.40 4.84
C GLY A 93 12.66 -2.02 5.79
N LEU A 94 11.45 -2.33 5.31
CA LEU A 94 10.46 -3.03 6.12
C LEU A 94 10.95 -4.43 6.50
N ASN A 95 11.49 -5.21 5.56
CA ASN A 95 12.06 -6.52 5.88
C ASN A 95 13.23 -6.44 6.87
N ALA A 96 14.07 -5.39 6.80
CA ALA A 96 15.13 -5.17 7.78
C ALA A 96 14.56 -4.88 9.17
N TYR A 97 13.50 -4.08 9.26
CA TYR A 97 12.79 -3.82 10.50
C TYR A 97 12.16 -5.10 11.06
N LEU A 98 11.40 -5.86 10.26
CA LEU A 98 10.75 -7.09 10.69
C LEU A 98 11.75 -8.09 11.30
N ARG A 99 12.91 -8.29 10.65
CA ARG A 99 13.99 -9.13 11.18
C ARG A 99 14.63 -8.59 12.45
N ALA A 100 14.84 -7.28 12.55
CA ALA A 100 15.46 -6.68 13.73
C ALA A 100 14.56 -6.76 14.98
N HIS A 101 13.27 -7.04 14.79
CA HIS A 101 12.26 -7.19 15.84
C HIS A 101 11.73 -8.63 15.95
N ASP A 102 12.43 -9.60 15.34
CA ASP A 102 12.07 -11.04 15.37
C ASP A 102 10.60 -11.33 15.02
N LEU A 103 10.03 -10.54 14.10
CA LEU A 103 8.68 -10.75 13.61
C LEU A 103 8.70 -11.84 12.53
N PRO A 104 7.86 -12.89 12.63
CA PRO A 104 7.80 -13.99 11.64
C PRO A 104 7.01 -13.56 10.39
N LEU A 105 7.40 -12.42 9.82
CA LEU A 105 6.73 -11.75 8.73
C LEU A 105 7.74 -11.32 7.68
N ARG A 106 7.33 -11.41 6.43
CA ARG A 106 8.12 -10.97 5.29
C ARG A 106 7.33 -10.00 4.42
N ALA A 107 7.91 -8.84 4.19
CA ALA A 107 7.37 -7.87 3.25
C ALA A 107 7.66 -8.29 1.80
N ARG A 108 6.61 -8.28 0.99
CA ARG A 108 6.64 -8.52 -0.44
C ARG A 108 6.18 -7.28 -1.19
N GLY A 109 6.64 -7.19 -2.42
CA GLY A 109 6.21 -6.16 -3.35
C GLY A 109 6.20 -6.71 -4.76
N GLN A 110 5.19 -6.33 -5.53
CA GLN A 110 5.13 -6.54 -6.97
C GLN A 110 4.90 -5.18 -7.62
N TRP A 111 5.77 -4.80 -8.56
CA TRP A 111 5.66 -3.58 -9.34
C TRP A 111 5.91 -3.92 -10.81
N GLY A 112 5.29 -3.17 -11.73
CA GLY A 112 5.37 -3.47 -13.16
C GLY A 112 4.00 -3.58 -13.83
N PRO A 113 3.90 -4.23 -15.01
CA PRO A 113 2.68 -4.20 -15.82
C PRO A 113 1.49 -5.05 -15.34
N GLY A 114 0.30 -4.72 -15.85
CA GLY A 114 -0.97 -4.80 -15.08
C GLY A 114 -1.72 -6.06 -14.91
N GLN A 115 -1.73 -6.95 -15.89
CA GLN A 115 -2.49 -8.19 -15.72
C GLN A 115 -1.94 -9.00 -14.54
N ALA A 116 -0.62 -8.94 -14.33
CA ALA A 116 0.01 -9.58 -13.18
C ALA A 116 -0.34 -8.89 -11.85
N LEU A 117 -0.49 -7.55 -11.83
CA LEU A 117 -0.88 -6.82 -10.62
C LEU A 117 -2.34 -7.07 -10.26
N GLU A 118 -3.24 -7.05 -11.24
CA GLU A 118 -4.66 -7.31 -11.03
C GLU A 118 -4.89 -8.72 -10.45
N GLY A 119 -4.35 -9.76 -11.09
CA GLY A 119 -4.48 -11.12 -10.58
C GLY A 119 -3.84 -11.32 -9.20
N ARG A 120 -2.75 -10.59 -8.90
CA ARG A 120 -2.15 -10.59 -7.56
C ARG A 120 -3.07 -9.92 -6.53
N LEU A 121 -3.65 -8.77 -6.86
CA LEU A 121 -4.56 -8.06 -5.96
C LEU A 121 -5.80 -8.90 -5.68
N GLU A 122 -6.36 -9.53 -6.72
CA GLU A 122 -7.50 -10.44 -6.60
C GLU A 122 -7.20 -11.59 -5.64
N ALA A 123 -6.06 -12.26 -5.81
CA ALA A 123 -5.66 -13.35 -4.93
C ALA A 123 -5.48 -12.90 -3.47
N LEU A 124 -4.85 -11.74 -3.24
CA LEU A 124 -4.65 -11.19 -1.90
C LEU A 124 -5.99 -10.79 -1.26
N PHE A 125 -6.91 -10.20 -2.03
CA PHE A 125 -8.24 -9.85 -1.55
C PHE A 125 -9.05 -11.10 -1.20
N ALA A 126 -9.05 -12.13 -2.05
CA ALA A 126 -9.73 -13.39 -1.78
C ALA A 126 -9.23 -14.07 -0.49
N GLN A 127 -7.96 -13.88 -0.14
CA GLN A 127 -7.35 -14.39 1.09
C GLN A 127 -7.59 -13.50 2.32
N GLY A 128 -8.18 -12.31 2.16
CA GLY A 128 -8.29 -11.33 3.24
C GLY A 128 -6.94 -10.77 3.68
N THR A 129 -5.95 -10.74 2.79
CA THR A 129 -4.62 -10.18 3.05
C THR A 129 -4.62 -8.68 2.72
N PRO A 130 -4.42 -7.78 3.71
CA PRO A 130 -4.37 -6.35 3.45
C PRO A 130 -3.23 -5.97 2.50
N VAL A 131 -3.49 -5.02 1.61
CA VAL A 131 -2.55 -4.60 0.57
C VAL A 131 -2.34 -3.10 0.61
N VAL A 132 -1.09 -2.67 0.49
CA VAL A 132 -0.73 -1.28 0.19
C VAL A 132 -0.53 -1.14 -1.32
N GLY A 133 -1.27 -0.22 -1.92
CA GLY A 133 -1.07 0.19 -3.30
C GLY A 133 -0.07 1.33 -3.39
N LEU A 134 0.68 1.38 -4.49
CA LEU A 134 1.53 2.50 -4.87
C LEU A 134 1.09 3.03 -6.22
N GLU A 135 0.75 4.30 -6.27
CA GLU A 135 0.73 5.07 -7.51
C GLU A 135 2.04 5.83 -7.67
N PHE A 136 2.67 5.72 -8.84
CA PHE A 136 3.86 6.47 -9.22
C PHE A 136 3.65 7.14 -10.60
N SER A 137 2.66 8.02 -10.71
CA SER A 137 2.35 8.73 -11.96
C SER A 137 2.94 10.16 -11.96
N PRO A 138 3.17 10.78 -13.14
CA PRO A 138 3.48 12.20 -13.21
C PRO A 138 2.38 13.02 -12.51
N GLY A 139 2.73 13.70 -11.43
CA GLY A 139 1.80 14.50 -10.62
C GLY A 139 1.20 13.79 -9.39
N GLN A 140 1.39 12.47 -9.23
CA GLN A 140 0.94 11.75 -8.03
C GLN A 140 1.86 10.57 -7.69
N GLN A 141 2.46 10.66 -6.50
CA GLN A 141 3.24 9.57 -5.90
C GLN A 141 2.69 9.30 -4.50
N HIS A 142 2.06 8.14 -4.31
CA HIS A 142 1.38 7.86 -3.05
C HIS A 142 1.33 6.36 -2.75
N TYR A 143 1.66 6.01 -1.52
CA TYR A 143 1.36 4.71 -0.94
C TYR A 143 0.07 4.81 -0.16
N GLY A 144 -0.76 3.77 -0.20
CA GLY A 144 -1.73 3.62 0.87
C GLY A 144 -2.50 2.30 0.85
N LEU A 145 -3.15 2.01 1.97
CA LEU A 145 -3.95 0.80 2.14
C LEU A 145 -5.12 0.80 1.15
N VAL A 146 -5.29 -0.31 0.43
CA VAL A 146 -6.36 -0.47 -0.56
C VAL A 146 -7.61 -0.98 0.15
N ARG A 147 -8.71 -0.23 0.06
CA ARG A 147 -10.02 -0.64 0.59
C ARG A 147 -10.90 -1.34 -0.45
N ALA A 148 -10.68 -1.04 -1.72
CA ALA A 148 -11.42 -1.60 -2.85
C ALA A 148 -10.64 -1.38 -4.14
N TYR A 149 -10.98 -2.13 -5.19
CA TYR A 149 -10.48 -1.87 -6.54
C TYR A 149 -11.53 -2.17 -7.60
N THR A 150 -11.34 -1.63 -8.79
CA THR A 150 -12.14 -1.92 -9.97
C THR A 150 -11.24 -2.64 -10.99
N PRO A 151 -11.52 -3.92 -11.32
CA PRO A 151 -10.78 -4.69 -12.32
C PRO A 151 -10.81 -4.01 -13.69
N GLY A 152 -9.76 -4.19 -14.49
CA GLY A 152 -9.66 -3.60 -15.84
C GLY A 152 -8.24 -3.15 -16.18
N GLY A 153 -7.98 -2.93 -17.48
CA GLY A 153 -6.64 -2.66 -18.00
C GLY A 153 -5.86 -1.53 -17.31
N GLU A 154 -6.55 -0.48 -16.83
CA GLU A 154 -6.02 0.44 -15.83
C GLU A 154 -6.65 0.14 -14.46
N LEU A 155 -5.89 -0.51 -13.58
CA LEU A 155 -6.34 -0.90 -12.25
C LEU A 155 -6.56 0.35 -11.38
N GLN A 156 -7.82 0.58 -10.99
CA GLN A 156 -8.20 1.68 -10.10
C GLN A 156 -8.41 1.12 -8.70
N ALA A 157 -7.63 1.58 -7.74
CA ALA A 157 -7.72 1.19 -6.34
C ALA A 157 -8.19 2.37 -5.49
N GLU A 158 -9.09 2.15 -4.54
CA GLU A 158 -9.50 3.16 -3.58
C GLU A 158 -8.67 3.06 -2.30
N LEU A 159 -8.18 4.20 -1.82
CA LEU A 159 -7.46 4.29 -0.55
C LEU A 159 -8.38 4.19 0.65
N HIS A 160 -7.92 3.51 1.69
CA HIS A 160 -8.59 3.45 2.98
C HIS A 160 -8.59 4.81 3.69
N ALA A 161 -7.50 5.60 3.59
CA ALA A 161 -7.36 6.90 4.25
C ALA A 161 -8.53 7.88 4.01
N ASN A 162 -8.96 8.02 2.75
CA ASN A 162 -9.91 9.07 2.33
C ASN A 162 -10.79 8.67 1.13
N GLY A 163 -10.72 7.42 0.66
CA GLY A 163 -11.46 6.97 -0.52
C GLY A 163 -10.93 7.52 -1.85
N ARG A 164 -9.80 8.24 -1.85
CA ARG A 164 -9.15 8.72 -3.09
C ARG A 164 -8.75 7.52 -3.93
N LEU A 165 -8.93 7.67 -5.24
CA LEU A 165 -8.47 6.68 -6.21
C LEU A 165 -6.95 6.80 -6.40
N LEU A 166 -6.26 5.67 -6.21
CA LEU A 166 -4.97 5.38 -6.81
C LEU A 166 -5.20 4.79 -8.19
N ARG A 167 -4.57 5.40 -9.19
CA ARG A 167 -4.44 4.78 -10.51
C ARG A 167 -3.15 3.99 -10.49
N LEU A 168 -3.24 2.70 -10.24
CA LEU A 168 -2.09 1.80 -10.27
C LEU A 168 -1.75 1.56 -11.75
N ARG A 169 -1.31 2.60 -12.50
CA ARG A 169 -1.20 2.65 -13.97
C ARG A 169 -0.30 1.54 -14.49
N PRO A 170 -0.84 0.38 -14.82
CA PRO A 170 0.01 -0.78 -14.96
C PRO A 170 0.66 -0.83 -16.33
N SER A 171 -0.04 -0.34 -17.36
CA SER A 171 0.48 -0.19 -18.73
C SER A 171 1.80 0.59 -18.80
N LEU A 172 2.09 1.41 -17.79
CA LEU A 172 3.32 2.20 -17.70
C LEU A 172 4.37 1.60 -16.74
N GLY A 173 4.05 0.51 -16.03
CA GLY A 173 4.91 -0.08 -15.00
C GLY A 173 5.13 0.81 -13.78
N LEU A 174 4.23 1.78 -13.59
CA LEU A 174 4.35 2.91 -12.65
C LEU A 174 3.52 2.70 -11.37
N GLY A 175 3.14 1.47 -11.07
CA GLY A 175 2.39 1.14 -9.86
C GLY A 175 2.87 -0.15 -9.23
N GLY A 176 2.48 -0.37 -7.98
CA GLY A 176 2.84 -1.58 -7.27
C GLY A 176 1.86 -1.94 -6.16
N LEU A 177 1.96 -3.18 -5.72
CA LEU A 177 1.23 -3.77 -4.61
C LEU A 177 2.25 -4.28 -3.60
N PHE A 178 1.99 -4.04 -2.32
CA PHE A 178 2.85 -4.44 -1.21
C PHE A 178 2.02 -5.10 -0.12
N TRP A 179 2.52 -6.21 0.42
CA TRP A 179 1.83 -7.00 1.44
C TRP A 179 2.84 -7.67 2.38
N LEU A 180 2.32 -8.26 3.46
CA LEU A 180 3.09 -9.09 4.37
C LEU A 180 2.63 -10.55 4.23
N GLU A 181 3.59 -11.46 4.31
CA GLU A 181 3.38 -12.92 4.40
C GLU A 181 3.98 -13.40 5.72
N GLU A 182 3.43 -14.47 6.30
CA GLU A 182 4.07 -15.15 7.42
C GLU A 182 5.28 -15.94 6.91
N GLU A 183 6.39 -15.91 7.64
CA GLU A 183 7.53 -16.79 7.39
C GLU A 183 7.20 -18.17 7.99
N GLY A 184 7.09 -19.18 7.11
CA GLY A 184 6.85 -20.58 7.49
C GLY A 184 8.10 -21.33 7.92
#